data_AF-A0A480MPG9-F1
#
_entry.id   AF-A0A480MPG9-F1
#
_cell.length_a   1.000
_cell.length_b   1.000
_cell.length_c   1.000
_cell.angle_alpha   90.00
_cell.angle_beta   90.00
_cell.angle_gamma   90.00
#
_symmetry.space_group_name_H-M   'P 1'
#
loop_
_entity.id
_entity.type
_entity.pdbx_description
1 polymer ?
#
loop_
_entity_poly.entity_id
_entity_poly.type
_entity_poly.pdbx_seq_one_letter_code
_entity_poly.pdbx_strand_id
1 'polypeptide(L)'
;MSRARSHLLAARFLAAVPSRGATTGVAARRGLSAWPAPQEPGMEYQEAVRTLNTLQTNANYLEQVKRQRGDPQTQLEAMKLYLARSGLQVEDLDQLNIIHITGTKGKGSTCAFAERILRSYGLKTGFFSSPHLVQVRERIRINGQPISPELFTKYFWRLYHRLDETKDDSSCVSMPSYFRFLTLMAFHVFLQEKVDLAVMEVGIGGAYDCTNIIRKPVVCGVSSLGIDHTGLLGDTMEKIAWQKGGIFKCGVPAFTVPQPDAPLAVLRDRAQEISCPLYLCPPLEALEEGGPPLTLGLEGEHQRSNAALALQLTHCWLQQKGHQDIGELKASRPSLLGQLPLAPVFQPTSRMRHGLRDTEWLGRTQVLRRGPLTWYLDGAHTTSSMQACVRWFRQALHRRERPSSGSEVRVLLFNSTGDRDSAALLKLLQPCQFDYAVFCPNLTEMSSADNADEGSASRAEGCAQ
;
A
#
# COMPACT_ATOMS: atom_id res chain seq x y z
N MET A 1 60.93 27.49 -2.29
CA MET A 1 59.88 26.55 -2.72
C MET A 1 59.85 25.42 -1.72
N SER A 2 58.87 25.45 -0.81
CA SER A 2 58.96 24.84 0.52
C SER A 2 57.75 23.97 0.84
N ARG A 3 58.02 22.96 1.69
CA ARG A 3 57.12 22.27 2.63
C ARG A 3 56.34 21.06 2.11
N ALA A 4 56.99 19.91 2.25
CA ALA A 4 56.40 18.73 2.88
C ALA A 4 56.36 18.91 4.41
N ARG A 5 55.33 18.32 5.06
CA ARG A 5 55.14 17.92 6.49
C ARG A 5 53.68 18.17 6.90
N SER A 6 52.84 17.15 6.97
CA SER A 6 52.61 16.22 8.10
C SER A 6 51.74 16.80 9.23
N HIS A 7 50.88 15.92 9.78
CA HIS A 7 50.05 16.00 11.00
C HIS A 7 48.54 16.27 10.82
N LEU A 8 47.75 15.26 11.19
CA LEU A 8 46.47 15.43 11.90
C LEU A 8 46.16 14.14 12.68
N LEU A 9 46.48 14.17 13.97
CA LEU A 9 45.95 13.28 15.00
C LEU A 9 45.49 14.15 16.16
N ALA A 10 44.23 13.94 16.56
CA ALA A 10 43.60 14.21 17.85
C ALA A 10 43.58 15.64 18.44
N ALA A 11 42.37 16.14 18.68
CA ALA A 11 41.99 16.72 19.98
C ALA A 11 40.46 16.88 20.10
N ARG A 12 39.85 16.06 20.97
CA ARG A 12 38.65 16.40 21.75
C ARG A 12 39.11 17.27 22.93
N PHE A 13 38.42 18.36 23.26
CA PHE A 13 37.88 18.67 24.60
C PHE A 13 37.29 20.11 24.68
N LEU A 14 36.06 20.15 25.21
CA LEU A 14 35.32 21.17 25.99
C LEU A 14 35.80 22.63 26.06
N ALA A 15 34.84 23.56 25.90
CA ALA A 15 34.66 24.69 26.81
C ALA A 15 33.20 25.19 26.80
N ALA A 16 32.61 25.29 27.99
CA ALA A 16 31.30 25.87 28.28
C ALA A 16 31.49 26.99 29.30
N VAL A 17 30.80 28.14 29.14
CA VAL A 17 30.53 29.13 30.23
C VAL A 17 29.38 30.08 29.79
N PRO A 18 28.70 30.84 30.69
CA PRO A 18 27.25 30.71 30.90
C PRO A 18 26.48 32.04 30.83
N SER A 19 25.16 32.00 30.99
CA SER A 19 24.40 33.17 31.47
C SER A 19 23.23 32.76 32.37
N ARG A 20 23.31 33.16 33.64
CA ARG A 20 22.21 33.34 34.62
C ARG A 20 21.20 34.36 34.04
N GLY A 21 19.91 34.40 34.33
CA GLY A 21 19.02 33.71 35.26
C GLY A 21 17.81 34.64 35.51
N ALA A 22 16.58 34.13 35.55
CA ALA A 22 15.46 34.75 36.27
C ALA A 22 14.32 33.73 36.41
N THR A 23 13.95 33.49 37.67
CA THR A 23 12.92 32.58 38.16
C THR A 23 11.56 33.25 38.26
N THR A 24 10.49 32.55 37.85
CA THR A 24 9.18 32.59 38.54
C THR A 24 8.51 31.23 38.35
N GLY A 25 8.21 30.55 39.47
CA GLY A 25 7.64 29.21 39.49
C GLY A 25 6.12 29.18 39.46
N VAL A 26 5.58 28.11 38.90
CA VAL A 26 4.26 27.55 39.24
C VAL A 26 4.39 26.03 39.22
N ALA A 27 3.88 25.39 40.27
CA ALA A 27 4.07 23.99 40.63
C ALA A 27 3.53 23.00 39.59
N ALA A 28 4.38 22.05 39.17
CA ALA A 28 3.98 20.87 38.42
C ALA A 28 3.98 19.64 39.35
N ARG A 29 2.83 18.96 39.41
CA ARG A 29 2.63 17.68 40.08
C ARG A 29 3.59 16.63 39.49
N ARG A 30 4.30 15.92 40.38
CA ARG A 30 5.20 14.80 40.05
C ARG A 30 4.41 13.70 39.31
N GLY A 31 4.63 13.58 38.01
CA GLY A 31 4.30 12.38 37.25
C GLY A 31 5.30 11.29 37.55
N LEU A 32 4.78 10.11 37.95
CA LEU A 32 5.56 8.88 38.06
C LEU A 32 6.19 8.57 36.70
N SER A 33 7.51 8.55 36.66
CA SER A 33 8.29 8.04 35.55
C SER A 33 7.96 6.56 35.34
N ALA A 34 7.30 6.22 34.24
CA ALA A 34 7.17 4.85 33.80
C ALA A 34 8.54 4.36 33.32
N TRP A 35 9.19 3.52 34.12
CA TRP A 35 10.28 2.68 33.63
C TRP A 35 9.76 1.77 32.50
N PRO A 36 10.55 1.52 31.44
CA PRO A 36 10.20 0.47 30.50
C PRO A 36 10.15 -0.86 31.25
N ALA A 37 9.06 -1.61 31.08
CA ALA A 37 8.97 -2.97 31.60
C ALA A 37 10.12 -3.82 31.03
N PRO A 38 10.67 -4.79 31.78
CA PRO A 38 11.72 -5.66 31.27
C PRO A 38 11.23 -6.38 30.02
N GLN A 39 12.03 -6.37 28.95
CA GLN A 39 11.78 -7.22 27.80
C GLN A 39 12.01 -8.68 28.23
N GLU A 40 10.99 -9.52 28.08
CA GLU A 40 11.11 -10.97 28.23
C GLU A 40 12.18 -11.48 27.24
N PRO A 41 13.14 -12.32 27.68
CA PRO A 41 14.15 -12.90 26.80
C PRO A 41 13.48 -13.81 25.77
N GLY A 42 13.53 -13.44 24.48
CA GLY A 42 12.85 -14.15 23.36
C GLY A 42 11.82 -13.31 22.58
N MET A 43 11.72 -12.01 22.84
CA MET A 43 10.82 -11.10 22.12
C MET A 43 11.55 -10.00 21.35
N GLU A 44 12.53 -10.38 20.53
CA GLU A 44 13.18 -9.43 19.60
C GLU A 44 12.42 -9.32 18.27
N TYR A 45 12.49 -8.14 17.64
CA TYR A 45 11.84 -7.88 16.34
C TYR A 45 12.28 -8.89 15.27
N GLN A 46 13.58 -9.21 15.20
CA GLN A 46 14.09 -10.17 14.22
C GLN A 46 13.46 -11.55 14.39
N GLU A 47 13.22 -12.00 15.63
CA GLU A 47 12.60 -13.29 15.92
C GLU A 47 11.13 -13.33 15.52
N ALA A 48 10.39 -12.24 15.80
CA ALA A 48 9.01 -12.10 15.34
C ALA A 48 8.92 -12.21 13.81
N VAL A 49 9.83 -11.56 13.08
CA VAL A 49 9.85 -11.61 11.62
C VAL A 49 10.29 -12.99 11.10
N ARG A 50 11.31 -13.62 11.69
CA ARG A 50 11.72 -15.00 11.34
C ARG A 50 10.55 -15.98 11.54
N THR A 51 9.83 -15.86 12.66
CA THR A 51 8.67 -16.70 12.97
C THR A 51 7.53 -16.44 11.99
N LEU A 52 7.22 -15.17 11.69
CA LEU A 52 6.25 -14.81 10.66
C LEU A 52 6.59 -15.44 9.30
N ASN A 53 7.86 -15.45 8.92
CA ASN A 53 8.30 -16.04 7.65
C ASN A 53 8.10 -17.57 7.60
N THR A 54 8.00 -18.27 8.73
CA THR A 54 7.64 -19.70 8.73
C THR A 54 6.19 -19.95 8.32
N LEU A 55 5.33 -18.92 8.41
CA LEU A 55 3.94 -18.96 7.95
C LEU A 55 3.81 -18.76 6.42
N GLN A 56 4.92 -18.57 5.70
CA GLN A 56 4.90 -18.53 4.25
C GLN A 56 4.53 -19.91 3.71
N THR A 57 3.53 -19.94 2.84
CA THR A 57 3.16 -21.15 2.12
C THR A 57 4.19 -21.41 1.04
N ASN A 58 4.95 -22.51 1.15
CA ASN A 58 5.91 -22.93 0.15
C ASN A 58 5.28 -22.99 -1.25
N ALA A 59 6.06 -22.77 -2.31
CA ALA A 59 5.59 -22.84 -3.70
C ALA A 59 4.83 -24.15 -4.00
N ASN A 60 5.26 -25.25 -3.39
CA ASN A 60 4.58 -26.55 -3.46
C ASN A 60 3.18 -26.54 -2.80
N TYR A 61 2.97 -25.78 -1.72
CA TYR A 61 1.65 -25.59 -1.10
C TYR A 61 0.74 -24.72 -1.98
N LEU A 62 1.27 -23.67 -2.62
CA LEU A 62 0.52 -22.87 -3.59
C LEU A 62 0.10 -23.68 -4.82
N GLU A 63 0.98 -24.53 -5.34
CA GLU A 63 0.69 -25.57 -6.34
C GLU A 63 -0.40 -26.54 -5.85
N GLN A 64 -0.31 -26.99 -4.60
CA GLN A 64 -1.26 -27.94 -4.01
C GLN A 64 -2.64 -27.31 -3.78
N VAL A 65 -2.73 -26.04 -3.37
CA VAL A 65 -3.97 -25.25 -3.29
C VAL A 65 -4.55 -24.96 -4.68
N LYS A 66 -3.70 -24.75 -5.70
CA LYS A 66 -4.15 -24.65 -7.10
C LYS A 66 -4.76 -25.97 -7.59
N ARG A 67 -4.19 -27.12 -7.19
CA ARG A 67 -4.65 -28.48 -7.57
C ARG A 67 -5.84 -28.97 -6.73
N GLN A 68 -5.88 -28.61 -5.46
CA GLN A 68 -6.97 -28.84 -4.52
C GLN A 68 -7.74 -27.54 -4.36
N ARG A 69 -8.46 -27.11 -5.41
CA ARG A 69 -9.39 -25.98 -5.31
C ARG A 69 -10.49 -26.32 -4.30
N GLY A 70 -10.19 -26.16 -3.02
CA GLY A 70 -11.19 -26.07 -1.97
C GLY A 70 -12.10 -24.90 -2.29
N ASP A 71 -13.35 -24.99 -1.87
CA ASP A 71 -14.33 -23.94 -2.07
C ASP A 71 -13.76 -22.58 -1.61
N PRO A 72 -13.64 -21.57 -2.50
CA PRO A 72 -13.17 -20.24 -2.15
C PRO A 72 -13.95 -19.61 -1.00
N GLN A 73 -15.21 -19.99 -0.78
CA GLN A 73 -16.00 -19.54 0.37
C GLN A 73 -15.41 -20.04 1.70
N THR A 74 -14.91 -21.29 1.74
CA THR A 74 -14.23 -21.86 2.91
C THR A 74 -13.02 -21.03 3.35
N GLN A 75 -12.37 -20.32 2.42
CA GLN A 75 -11.24 -19.46 2.75
C GLN A 75 -11.65 -18.21 3.55
N LEU A 76 -12.83 -17.64 3.27
CA LEU A 76 -13.39 -16.55 4.07
C LEU A 76 -13.88 -17.04 5.42
N GLU A 77 -14.53 -18.21 5.48
CA GLU A 77 -14.96 -18.80 6.74
C GLU A 77 -13.77 -19.13 7.65
N ALA A 78 -12.67 -19.65 7.08
CA ALA A 78 -11.42 -19.83 7.82
C ALA A 78 -10.88 -18.50 8.36
N MET A 79 -10.94 -17.41 7.58
CA MET A 79 -10.50 -16.09 8.03
C MET A 79 -11.36 -15.56 9.19
N LYS A 80 -12.68 -15.75 9.16
CA LYS A 80 -13.57 -15.40 10.28
C LYS A 80 -13.27 -16.24 11.52
N LEU A 81 -13.00 -17.53 11.34
CA LEU A 81 -12.60 -18.42 12.44
C LEU A 81 -11.27 -17.96 13.07
N TYR A 82 -10.28 -17.59 12.26
CA TYR A 82 -9.03 -17.02 12.78
C TYR A 82 -9.26 -15.71 13.54
N LEU A 83 -10.15 -14.85 13.05
CA LEU A 83 -10.50 -13.63 13.76
C LEU A 83 -11.13 -13.96 15.13
N ALA A 84 -12.10 -14.87 15.17
CA ALA A 84 -12.73 -15.34 16.40
C ALA A 84 -11.70 -15.91 17.40
N ARG A 85 -10.79 -16.78 16.93
CA ARG A 85 -9.68 -17.33 17.73
C ARG A 85 -8.72 -16.28 18.24
N SER A 86 -8.50 -15.20 17.48
CA SER A 86 -7.72 -14.05 17.94
C SER A 86 -8.42 -13.19 19.01
N GLY A 87 -9.67 -13.53 19.35
CA GLY A 87 -10.48 -12.85 20.35
C GLY A 87 -11.19 -11.60 19.84
N LEU A 88 -11.38 -11.48 18.51
CA LEU A 88 -12.18 -10.44 17.87
C LEU A 88 -13.36 -11.07 17.13
N GLN A 89 -14.47 -10.36 17.05
CA GLN A 89 -15.61 -10.72 16.20
C GLN A 89 -15.57 -9.90 14.91
N VAL A 90 -16.27 -10.35 13.87
CA VAL A 90 -16.31 -9.64 12.58
C VAL A 90 -16.94 -8.25 12.73
N GLU A 91 -17.90 -8.14 13.65
CA GLU A 91 -18.59 -6.89 14.00
C GLU A 91 -17.66 -5.86 14.63
N ASP A 92 -16.57 -6.28 15.29
CA ASP A 92 -15.59 -5.34 15.85
C ASP A 92 -14.93 -4.51 14.74
N LEU A 93 -14.78 -5.08 13.55
CA LEU A 93 -14.17 -4.40 12.39
C LEU A 93 -15.02 -3.23 11.88
N ASP A 94 -16.33 -3.20 12.17
CA ASP A 94 -17.22 -2.11 11.77
C ASP A 94 -16.81 -0.77 12.47
N GLN A 95 -16.10 -0.85 13.60
CA GLN A 95 -15.57 0.32 14.32
C GLN A 95 -14.43 1.04 13.56
N LEU A 96 -13.80 0.37 12.60
CA LEU A 96 -12.63 0.88 11.87
C LEU A 96 -12.96 1.81 10.70
N ASN A 97 -14.25 2.08 10.42
CA ASN A 97 -14.69 3.03 9.39
C ASN A 97 -13.96 2.84 8.05
N ILE A 98 -13.96 1.61 7.55
CA ILE A 98 -12.99 1.16 6.54
C ILE A 98 -13.25 1.75 5.15
N ILE A 99 -12.18 2.14 4.46
CA ILE A 99 -12.15 2.30 2.99
C ILE A 99 -11.51 1.04 2.40
N HIS A 100 -12.23 0.30 1.57
CA HIS A 100 -11.75 -0.99 1.03
C HIS A 100 -11.46 -0.88 -0.46
N ILE A 101 -10.20 -1.11 -0.88
CA ILE A 101 -9.74 -0.81 -2.23
C ILE A 101 -9.15 -2.05 -2.91
N THR A 102 -9.66 -2.37 -4.10
CA THR A 102 -9.11 -3.38 -5.00
C THR A 102 -8.80 -2.79 -6.38
N GLY A 103 -8.31 -3.63 -7.29
CA GLY A 103 -7.86 -3.26 -8.63
C GLY A 103 -6.66 -4.09 -9.08
N THR A 104 -6.28 -4.01 -10.36
CA THR A 104 -5.07 -4.68 -10.85
C THR A 104 -3.87 -3.77 -10.63
N LYS A 105 -3.93 -2.53 -11.10
CA LYS A 105 -2.89 -1.51 -10.93
C LYS A 105 -3.44 -0.27 -10.24
N GLY A 106 -2.61 0.41 -9.46
CA GLY A 106 -2.96 1.66 -8.78
C GLY A 106 -3.62 1.51 -7.41
N LYS A 107 -3.86 0.29 -6.91
CA LYS A 107 -4.42 0.04 -5.56
C LYS A 107 -3.63 0.76 -4.46
N GLY A 108 -2.37 0.36 -4.24
CA GLY A 108 -1.50 0.99 -3.24
C GLY A 108 -1.36 2.51 -3.41
N SER A 109 -1.24 3.03 -4.63
CA SER A 109 -1.22 4.49 -4.88
C SER A 109 -2.53 5.17 -4.49
N THR A 110 -3.68 4.57 -4.82
CA THR A 110 -5.01 5.08 -4.44
C THR A 110 -5.16 5.06 -2.91
N CYS A 111 -4.75 3.96 -2.26
CA CYS A 111 -4.74 3.87 -0.81
C CYS A 111 -3.85 4.96 -0.18
N ALA A 112 -2.66 5.20 -0.74
CA ALA A 112 -1.71 6.20 -0.25
C ALA A 112 -2.27 7.62 -0.37
N PHE A 113 -2.87 7.96 -1.52
CA PHE A 113 -3.57 9.24 -1.68
C PHE A 113 -4.72 9.37 -0.68
N ALA A 114 -5.56 8.34 -0.54
CA ALA A 114 -6.71 8.37 0.35
C ALA A 114 -6.30 8.56 1.83
N GLU A 115 -5.29 7.81 2.28
CA GLU A 115 -4.69 7.94 3.61
C GLU A 115 -4.16 9.35 3.86
N ARG A 116 -3.34 9.87 2.94
CA ARG A 116 -2.68 11.16 3.11
C ARG A 116 -3.68 12.31 3.12
N ILE A 117 -4.72 12.23 2.28
CA ILE A 117 -5.85 13.18 2.28
C ILE A 117 -6.54 13.16 3.64
N LEU A 118 -7.01 11.99 4.11
CA LEU A 118 -7.78 11.92 5.35
C LEU A 118 -6.94 12.27 6.57
N ARG A 119 -5.65 11.94 6.59
CA ARG A 119 -4.72 12.42 7.62
C ARG A 119 -4.57 13.95 7.62
N SER A 120 -4.69 14.59 6.46
CA SER A 120 -4.68 16.06 6.37
C SER A 120 -5.94 16.71 6.97
N TYR A 121 -6.98 15.93 7.27
CA TYR A 121 -8.14 16.33 8.08
C TYR A 121 -7.92 16.14 9.59
N GLY A 122 -6.73 15.71 10.03
CA GLY A 122 -6.39 15.51 11.45
C GLY A 122 -6.82 14.16 12.00
N LEU A 123 -7.27 13.24 11.14
CA LEU A 123 -7.69 11.89 11.53
C LEU A 123 -6.47 11.00 11.81
N LYS A 124 -6.58 10.16 12.84
CA LYS A 124 -5.64 9.06 13.09
C LYS A 124 -5.93 7.93 12.10
N THR A 125 -5.06 7.74 11.13
CA THR A 125 -5.26 6.80 10.02
C THR A 125 -4.54 5.48 10.27
N GLY A 126 -5.23 4.37 10.02
CA GLY A 126 -4.65 3.05 9.79
C GLY A 126 -4.52 2.79 8.28
N PHE A 127 -3.48 2.10 7.87
CA PHE A 127 -3.25 1.77 6.47
C PHE A 127 -2.64 0.37 6.33
N PHE A 128 -3.28 -0.47 5.54
CA PHE A 128 -2.83 -1.83 5.24
C PHE A 128 -2.56 -2.01 3.74
N SER A 129 -1.36 -2.48 3.39
CA SER A 129 -0.95 -2.68 1.99
C SER A 129 -0.15 -3.95 1.75
N SER A 130 -0.03 -4.32 0.48
CA SER A 130 0.87 -5.39 0.06
C SER A 130 1.38 -5.24 -1.38
N PRO A 131 2.60 -5.73 -1.69
CA PRO A 131 3.64 -6.18 -0.77
C PRO A 131 4.34 -5.02 -0.03
N HIS A 132 5.36 -5.32 0.78
CA HIS A 132 6.33 -4.32 1.27
C HIS A 132 7.49 -4.18 0.29
N LEU A 133 8.25 -3.07 0.38
CA LEU A 133 9.45 -2.84 -0.43
C LEU A 133 10.73 -3.27 0.32
N VAL A 134 10.92 -2.82 1.56
CA VAL A 134 12.13 -3.10 2.35
C VAL A 134 11.81 -3.87 3.63
N GLN A 135 10.76 -3.47 4.37
CA GLN A 135 10.47 -4.02 5.70
C GLN A 135 9.00 -4.44 5.85
N VAL A 136 8.73 -5.52 6.59
CA VAL A 136 7.35 -6.03 6.74
C VAL A 136 6.41 -5.04 7.39
N ARG A 137 6.93 -4.20 8.29
CA ARG A 137 6.19 -3.13 8.97
C ARG A 137 5.58 -2.13 8.01
N GLU A 138 6.10 -1.98 6.79
CA GLU A 138 5.52 -1.09 5.78
C GLU A 138 4.08 -1.45 5.41
N ARG A 139 3.68 -2.71 5.63
CA ARG A 139 2.34 -3.22 5.36
C ARG A 139 1.31 -2.74 6.38
N ILE A 140 1.73 -2.32 7.58
CA ILE A 140 0.84 -1.84 8.64
C ILE A 140 1.35 -0.47 9.08
N ARG A 141 0.65 0.59 8.67
CA ARG A 141 1.04 1.96 8.98
C ARG A 141 0.00 2.65 9.85
N ILE A 142 0.48 3.54 10.72
CA ILE A 142 -0.35 4.48 11.46
C ILE A 142 0.15 5.88 11.12
N ASN A 143 -0.76 6.78 10.75
CA ASN A 143 -0.45 8.16 10.40
C ASN A 143 0.61 8.31 9.30
N GLY A 144 0.56 7.42 8.30
CA GLY A 144 1.50 7.37 7.17
C GLY A 144 2.85 6.73 7.48
N GLN A 145 3.13 6.34 8.72
CA GLN A 145 4.40 5.74 9.14
C GLN A 145 4.23 4.23 9.41
N PRO A 146 5.16 3.37 8.96
CA PRO A 146 5.23 1.98 9.43
C PRO A 146 5.21 1.92 10.96
N ILE A 147 4.45 0.97 11.53
CA ILE A 147 4.49 0.77 13.00
C ILE A 147 5.91 0.48 13.46
N SER A 148 6.27 0.87 14.68
CA SER A 148 7.62 0.67 15.20
C SER A 148 7.97 -0.82 15.36
N PRO A 149 9.25 -1.20 15.41
CA PRO A 149 9.64 -2.58 15.71
C PRO A 149 9.01 -3.10 17.00
N GLU A 150 8.91 -2.27 18.04
CA GLU A 150 8.34 -2.62 19.34
C GLU A 150 6.84 -2.89 19.24
N LEU A 151 6.10 -2.04 18.53
CA LEU A 151 4.66 -2.26 18.29
C LEU A 151 4.44 -3.51 17.45
N PHE A 152 5.25 -3.71 16.40
CA PHE A 152 5.17 -4.90 15.57
C PHE A 152 5.37 -6.16 16.40
N THR A 153 6.46 -6.24 17.17
CA THR A 153 6.79 -7.38 18.02
C THR A 153 5.70 -7.65 19.05
N LYS A 154 5.21 -6.60 19.74
CA LYS A 154 4.13 -6.71 20.72
C LYS A 154 2.87 -7.33 20.12
N TYR A 155 2.41 -6.81 18.98
CA TYR A 155 1.17 -7.28 18.36
C TYR A 155 1.35 -8.64 17.68
N PHE A 156 2.53 -8.90 17.10
CA PHE A 156 2.88 -10.19 16.52
C PHE A 156 2.78 -11.30 17.58
N TRP A 157 3.53 -11.21 18.68
CA TRP A 157 3.56 -12.27 19.69
C TRP A 157 2.22 -12.41 20.40
N ARG A 158 1.53 -11.31 20.71
CA ARG A 158 0.18 -11.36 21.29
C ARG A 158 -0.78 -12.14 20.40
N LEU A 159 -0.76 -11.89 19.10
CA LEU A 159 -1.63 -12.59 18.14
C LEU A 159 -1.18 -14.04 17.94
N TYR A 160 0.12 -14.27 17.78
CA TYR A 160 0.70 -15.59 17.55
C TYR A 160 0.39 -16.54 18.70
N HIS A 161 0.68 -16.15 19.95
CA HIS A 161 0.41 -16.98 21.12
C HIS A 161 -1.07 -17.28 21.27
N ARG A 162 -1.94 -16.27 21.11
CA ARG A 162 -3.38 -16.50 21.20
C ARG A 162 -3.89 -17.46 20.13
N LEU A 163 -3.37 -17.39 18.90
CA LEU A 163 -3.76 -18.32 17.84
C LEU A 163 -3.22 -19.74 18.12
N ASP A 164 -2.01 -19.88 18.66
CA ASP A 164 -1.43 -21.18 19.02
C ASP A 164 -2.15 -21.82 20.22
N GLU A 165 -2.50 -21.05 21.25
CA GLU A 165 -3.25 -21.51 22.43
C GLU A 165 -4.66 -21.99 22.08
N THR A 166 -5.29 -21.35 21.09
CA THR A 166 -6.66 -21.68 20.64
C THR A 166 -6.67 -22.62 19.45
N LYS A 167 -5.56 -23.30 19.16
CA LYS A 167 -5.57 -24.37 18.15
C LYS A 167 -6.39 -25.53 18.67
N ASP A 168 -7.32 -25.98 17.83
CA ASP A 168 -8.11 -27.16 18.08
C ASP A 168 -7.60 -28.23 17.13
N ASP A 169 -6.95 -29.26 17.69
CA ASP A 169 -6.39 -30.40 16.94
C ASP A 169 -7.47 -31.19 16.17
N SER A 170 -8.76 -31.04 16.54
CA SER A 170 -9.89 -31.65 15.85
C SER A 170 -10.43 -30.81 14.68
N SER A 171 -10.16 -29.50 14.69
CA SER A 171 -10.41 -28.63 13.54
C SER A 171 -9.17 -28.66 12.63
N CYS A 172 -9.30 -28.96 11.35
CA CYS A 172 -8.15 -28.99 10.42
C CYS A 172 -7.49 -27.60 10.17
N VAL A 173 -7.69 -26.63 11.06
CA VAL A 173 -7.33 -25.21 10.89
C VAL A 173 -6.13 -24.87 11.78
N SER A 174 -4.94 -25.13 11.25
CA SER A 174 -3.64 -24.73 11.82
C SER A 174 -3.43 -23.21 11.75
N MET A 175 -2.23 -22.71 12.08
CA MET A 175 -1.87 -21.29 12.01
C MET A 175 -2.24 -20.65 10.64
N PRO A 176 -2.75 -19.40 10.64
CA PRO A 176 -3.06 -18.71 9.40
C PRO A 176 -1.79 -18.49 8.58
N SER A 177 -1.91 -18.62 7.26
CA SER A 177 -0.82 -18.31 6.33
C SER A 177 -0.39 -16.84 6.43
N TYR A 178 0.84 -16.56 6.01
CA TYR A 178 1.53 -15.27 6.12
C TYR A 178 0.63 -14.04 5.89
N PHE A 179 -0.09 -14.00 4.76
CA PHE A 179 -0.93 -12.84 4.41
C PHE A 179 -2.16 -12.72 5.30
N ARG A 180 -2.77 -13.84 5.71
CA ARG A 180 -3.91 -13.87 6.64
C ARG A 180 -3.47 -13.40 8.02
N PHE A 181 -2.32 -13.90 8.50
CA PHE A 181 -1.76 -13.49 9.78
C PHE A 181 -1.54 -11.97 9.81
N LEU A 182 -0.90 -11.40 8.79
CA LEU A 182 -0.68 -9.95 8.71
C LEU A 182 -1.98 -9.15 8.62
N THR A 183 -2.99 -9.67 7.92
CA THR A 183 -4.31 -9.03 7.85
C THR A 183 -5.00 -9.00 9.22
N LEU A 184 -4.97 -10.12 9.96
CA LEU A 184 -5.46 -10.18 11.34
C LEU A 184 -4.70 -9.21 12.24
N MET A 185 -3.37 -9.22 12.14
CA MET A 185 -2.50 -8.32 12.90
C MET A 185 -2.86 -6.86 12.63
N ALA A 186 -3.09 -6.48 11.37
CA ALA A 186 -3.50 -5.12 11.02
C ALA A 186 -4.82 -4.71 11.70
N PHE A 187 -5.84 -5.58 11.72
CA PHE A 187 -7.09 -5.31 12.44
C PHE A 187 -6.87 -5.11 13.94
N HIS A 188 -6.07 -5.97 14.57
CA HIS A 188 -5.70 -5.83 15.99
C HIS A 188 -4.98 -4.52 16.25
N VAL A 189 -3.97 -4.17 15.44
CA VAL A 189 -3.25 -2.90 15.56
C VAL A 189 -4.22 -1.73 15.47
N PHE A 190 -5.08 -1.69 14.44
CA PHE A 190 -5.96 -0.55 14.21
C PHE A 190 -7.01 -0.37 15.31
N LEU A 191 -7.59 -1.46 15.81
CA LEU A 191 -8.55 -1.41 16.92
C LEU A 191 -7.89 -1.00 18.23
N GLN A 192 -6.74 -1.58 18.57
CA GLN A 192 -6.05 -1.32 19.84
C GLN A 192 -5.41 0.07 19.87
N GLU A 193 -4.89 0.53 18.74
CA GLU A 193 -4.38 1.89 18.57
C GLU A 193 -5.49 2.91 18.33
N LYS A 194 -6.76 2.49 18.25
CA LYS A 194 -7.93 3.37 18.12
C LYS A 194 -7.80 4.35 16.96
N VAL A 195 -7.53 3.83 15.76
CA VAL A 195 -7.54 4.66 14.56
C VAL A 195 -8.98 5.14 14.26
N ASP A 196 -9.12 6.33 13.71
CA ASP A 196 -10.41 6.89 13.32
C ASP A 196 -10.95 6.22 12.03
N LEU A 197 -10.03 5.76 11.17
CA LEU A 197 -10.32 5.01 9.96
C LEU A 197 -9.18 4.10 9.55
N ALA A 198 -9.49 3.02 8.82
CA ALA A 198 -8.49 2.19 8.16
C ALA A 198 -8.68 2.16 6.64
N VAL A 199 -7.61 2.40 5.90
CA VAL A 199 -7.55 2.19 4.45
C VAL A 199 -6.98 0.80 4.18
N MET A 200 -7.81 -0.10 3.66
CA MET A 200 -7.47 -1.51 3.47
C MET A 200 -7.28 -1.82 1.98
N GLU A 201 -6.04 -2.13 1.60
CA GLU A 201 -5.74 -2.68 0.27
C GLU A 201 -6.07 -4.19 0.23
N VAL A 202 -6.82 -4.60 -0.80
CA VAL A 202 -7.00 -6.01 -1.13
C VAL A 202 -5.70 -6.61 -1.66
N GLY A 203 -5.34 -7.79 -1.16
CA GLY A 203 -4.18 -8.54 -1.63
C GLY A 203 -4.35 -9.00 -3.08
N ILE A 204 -5.17 -10.02 -3.31
CA ILE A 204 -5.42 -10.56 -4.65
C ILE A 204 -6.92 -10.80 -4.88
N GLY A 205 -7.42 -10.38 -6.04
CA GLY A 205 -8.84 -10.53 -6.38
C GLY A 205 -9.72 -9.53 -5.63
N GLY A 206 -10.56 -10.03 -4.73
CA GLY A 206 -11.53 -9.24 -3.96
C GLY A 206 -12.54 -10.13 -3.27
N ALA A 207 -13.36 -10.85 -4.04
CA ALA A 207 -14.47 -11.68 -3.57
C ALA A 207 -14.05 -12.65 -2.46
N TYR A 208 -12.90 -13.30 -2.64
CA TYR A 208 -12.38 -14.32 -1.72
C TYR A 208 -11.05 -13.92 -1.05
N ASP A 209 -10.68 -12.64 -1.13
CA ASP A 209 -9.51 -12.12 -0.42
C ASP A 209 -9.77 -12.12 1.09
N CYS A 210 -8.75 -12.38 1.91
CA CYS A 210 -8.95 -12.44 3.36
C CYS A 210 -9.33 -11.10 3.99
N THR A 211 -9.11 -9.98 3.30
CA THR A 211 -9.65 -8.68 3.74
C THR A 211 -11.16 -8.61 3.59
N ASN A 212 -11.79 -9.40 2.71
CA ASN A 212 -13.23 -9.34 2.43
C ASN A 212 -14.14 -9.97 3.50
N ILE A 213 -13.59 -10.27 4.68
CA ILE A 213 -14.39 -10.46 5.90
C ILE A 213 -15.00 -9.14 6.40
N ILE A 214 -14.50 -7.99 5.93
CA ILE A 214 -15.07 -6.68 6.21
C ILE A 214 -16.53 -6.66 5.74
N ARG A 215 -17.45 -6.44 6.68
CA ARG A 215 -18.89 -6.44 6.42
C ARG A 215 -19.43 -5.07 6.01
N LYS A 216 -19.03 -4.01 6.73
CA LYS A 216 -19.53 -2.65 6.52
C LYS A 216 -18.38 -1.66 6.29
N PRO A 217 -17.69 -1.71 5.13
CA PRO A 217 -16.85 -0.60 4.73
C PRO A 217 -17.74 0.64 4.53
N VAL A 218 -17.18 1.82 4.76
CA VAL A 218 -17.85 3.10 4.52
C VAL A 218 -17.97 3.35 3.01
N VAL A 219 -16.95 2.94 2.26
CA VAL A 219 -16.89 3.08 0.81
C VAL A 219 -15.90 2.06 0.21
N CYS A 220 -16.23 1.56 -0.99
CA CYS A 220 -15.38 0.63 -1.74
C CYS A 220 -14.79 1.29 -3.00
N GLY A 221 -13.57 0.90 -3.38
CA GLY A 221 -12.89 1.42 -4.57
C GLY A 221 -12.35 0.32 -5.48
N VAL A 222 -12.51 0.48 -6.79
CA VAL A 222 -11.90 -0.37 -7.82
C VAL A 222 -10.99 0.47 -8.71
N SER A 223 -9.68 0.35 -8.52
CA SER A 223 -8.69 0.97 -9.39
C SER A 223 -8.59 0.24 -10.74
N SER A 224 -7.68 0.68 -11.61
CA SER A 224 -7.56 0.15 -12.98
C SER A 224 -7.49 -1.38 -13.04
N LEU A 225 -8.34 -1.96 -13.89
CA LEU A 225 -8.39 -3.37 -14.21
C LEU A 225 -7.43 -3.72 -15.35
N GLY A 226 -6.86 -4.90 -15.27
CA GLY A 226 -5.98 -5.45 -16.29
C GLY A 226 -5.70 -6.92 -16.02
N ILE A 227 -5.19 -7.61 -17.04
CA ILE A 227 -4.78 -9.01 -16.94
C ILE A 227 -3.59 -9.12 -15.98
N ASP A 228 -3.79 -9.86 -14.89
CA ASP A 228 -2.78 -10.19 -13.90
C ASP A 228 -3.27 -11.39 -13.08
N HIS A 229 -2.35 -12.20 -12.55
CA HIS A 229 -2.66 -13.40 -11.77
C HIS A 229 -3.69 -14.35 -12.42
N THR A 230 -3.55 -14.61 -13.73
CA THR A 230 -4.53 -15.38 -14.53
C THR A 230 -4.81 -16.78 -13.98
N GLY A 231 -3.80 -17.44 -13.41
CA GLY A 231 -3.96 -18.75 -12.78
C GLY A 231 -4.90 -18.76 -11.56
N LEU A 232 -5.14 -17.61 -10.92
CA LEU A 232 -6.03 -17.49 -9.76
C LEU A 232 -7.34 -16.77 -10.09
N LEU A 233 -7.28 -15.68 -10.86
CA LEU A 233 -8.42 -14.80 -11.09
C LEU A 233 -9.18 -15.09 -12.39
N GLY A 234 -8.64 -15.97 -13.23
CA GLY A 234 -9.14 -16.23 -14.57
C GLY A 234 -8.32 -15.52 -15.64
N ASP A 235 -8.47 -16.01 -16.86
CA ASP A 235 -7.76 -15.62 -18.08
C ASP A 235 -8.39 -14.43 -18.82
N THR A 236 -9.51 -13.89 -18.33
CA THR A 236 -10.22 -12.77 -18.97
C THR A 236 -10.42 -11.59 -18.01
N MET A 237 -10.53 -10.38 -18.57
CA MET A 237 -10.76 -9.17 -17.77
C MET A 237 -12.10 -9.19 -17.04
N GLU A 238 -13.11 -9.85 -17.59
CA GLU A 238 -14.45 -10.05 -17.01
C GLU A 238 -14.37 -10.91 -15.75
N LYS A 239 -13.62 -12.03 -15.78
CA LYS A 239 -13.42 -12.87 -14.59
C LYS A 239 -12.68 -12.09 -13.49
N ILE A 240 -11.69 -11.29 -13.87
CA ILE A 240 -10.95 -10.41 -12.97
C ILE A 240 -11.86 -9.31 -12.39
N ALA A 241 -12.70 -8.70 -13.22
CA ALA A 241 -13.68 -7.69 -12.81
C ALA A 241 -14.71 -8.28 -11.84
N TRP A 242 -15.19 -9.49 -12.13
CA TRP A 242 -16.06 -10.25 -11.23
C TRP A 242 -15.37 -10.37 -9.88
N GLN A 243 -14.19 -10.99 -9.80
CA GLN A 243 -13.44 -11.14 -8.55
C GLN A 243 -13.30 -9.82 -7.78
N LYS A 244 -12.97 -8.72 -8.46
CA LYS A 244 -12.76 -7.42 -7.83
C LYS A 244 -14.06 -6.76 -7.36
N GLY A 245 -15.15 -6.85 -8.10
CA GLY A 245 -16.47 -6.39 -7.66
C GLY A 245 -17.00 -7.14 -6.43
N GLY A 246 -16.32 -8.20 -5.98
CA GLY A 246 -16.74 -8.98 -4.80
C GLY A 246 -16.53 -8.27 -3.47
N ILE A 247 -15.86 -7.12 -3.45
CA ILE A 247 -15.77 -6.28 -2.26
C ILE A 247 -17.00 -5.38 -2.08
N PHE A 248 -17.91 -5.32 -3.06
CA PHE A 248 -19.13 -4.52 -2.95
C PHE A 248 -20.02 -5.07 -1.85
N LYS A 249 -20.72 -4.17 -1.16
CA LYS A 249 -21.63 -4.49 -0.05
C LYS A 249 -22.94 -3.75 -0.26
N CYS A 250 -24.04 -4.37 0.15
CA CYS A 250 -25.38 -3.81 -0.02
C CYS A 250 -25.48 -2.44 0.62
N GLY A 251 -25.97 -1.45 -0.14
CA GLY A 251 -26.13 -0.06 0.29
C GLY A 251 -24.83 0.73 0.48
N VAL A 252 -23.65 0.11 0.39
CA VAL A 252 -22.36 0.80 0.51
C VAL A 252 -21.97 1.37 -0.84
N PRO A 253 -21.66 2.68 -0.96
CA PRO A 253 -21.24 3.25 -2.23
C PRO A 253 -19.90 2.69 -2.68
N ALA A 254 -19.75 2.54 -3.99
CA ALA A 254 -18.53 2.09 -4.63
C ALA A 254 -18.14 3.03 -5.78
N PHE A 255 -16.84 3.15 -6.01
CA PHE A 255 -16.28 3.97 -7.08
C PHE A 255 -15.31 3.16 -7.92
N THR A 256 -15.39 3.30 -9.24
CA THR A 256 -14.40 2.76 -10.18
C THR A 256 -13.85 3.87 -11.06
N VAL A 257 -12.60 3.72 -11.49
CA VAL A 257 -12.03 4.51 -12.59
C VAL A 257 -12.60 4.04 -13.94
N PRO A 258 -12.40 4.77 -15.06
CA PRO A 258 -12.69 4.27 -16.40
C PRO A 258 -12.03 2.91 -16.67
N GLN A 259 -12.81 1.99 -17.24
CA GLN A 259 -12.39 0.64 -17.62
C GLN A 259 -12.90 0.34 -19.05
N PRO A 260 -12.39 -0.70 -19.72
CA PRO A 260 -13.03 -1.22 -20.92
C PRO A 260 -14.48 -1.65 -20.67
N ASP A 261 -15.32 -1.60 -21.70
CA ASP A 261 -16.78 -1.80 -21.57
C ASP A 261 -17.15 -3.16 -20.97
N ALA A 262 -16.51 -4.24 -21.40
CA ALA A 262 -16.83 -5.60 -20.92
C ALA A 262 -16.60 -5.78 -19.41
N PRO A 263 -15.42 -5.49 -18.83
CA PRO A 263 -15.23 -5.55 -17.38
C PRO A 263 -16.04 -4.48 -16.62
N LEU A 264 -16.32 -3.33 -17.22
CA LEU A 264 -17.18 -2.30 -16.61
C LEU A 264 -18.62 -2.80 -16.46
N ALA A 265 -19.15 -3.50 -17.47
CA ALA A 265 -20.46 -4.14 -17.41
C ALA A 265 -20.52 -5.17 -16.28
N VAL A 266 -19.48 -5.99 -16.10
CA VAL A 266 -19.43 -6.95 -14.98
C VAL A 266 -19.45 -6.25 -13.62
N LEU A 267 -18.72 -5.15 -13.43
CA LEU A 267 -18.79 -4.38 -12.19
C LEU A 267 -20.18 -3.80 -11.95
N ARG A 268 -20.82 -3.26 -13.00
CA ARG A 268 -22.19 -2.74 -12.95
C ARG A 268 -23.18 -3.83 -12.55
N ASP A 269 -23.13 -4.97 -13.20
CA ASP A 269 -24.08 -6.07 -12.98
C ASP A 269 -23.92 -6.64 -11.56
N ARG A 270 -22.67 -6.78 -11.06
CA ARG A 270 -22.41 -7.13 -9.65
C ARG A 270 -22.95 -6.10 -8.67
N ALA A 271 -22.75 -4.82 -8.96
CA ALA A 271 -23.25 -3.75 -8.11
C ALA A 271 -24.78 -3.75 -8.05
N GLN A 272 -25.45 -4.01 -9.18
CA GLN A 272 -26.91 -4.15 -9.24
C GLN A 272 -27.40 -5.36 -8.45
N GLU A 273 -26.78 -6.53 -8.62
CA GLU A 273 -27.11 -7.77 -7.89
C GLU A 273 -27.05 -7.57 -6.37
N ILE A 274 -26.03 -6.86 -5.89
CA ILE A 274 -25.78 -6.63 -4.45
C ILE A 274 -26.50 -5.37 -3.94
N SER A 275 -27.18 -4.61 -4.80
CA SER A 275 -27.77 -3.29 -4.45
C SER A 275 -26.72 -2.31 -3.89
N CYS A 276 -25.55 -2.26 -4.52
CA CYS A 276 -24.45 -1.36 -4.24
C CYS A 276 -24.50 -0.15 -5.20
N PRO A 277 -24.56 1.10 -4.70
CA PRO A 277 -24.45 2.29 -5.55
C PRO A 277 -23.04 2.40 -6.15
N LEU A 278 -22.87 2.02 -7.42
CA LEU A 278 -21.59 2.11 -8.13
C LEU A 278 -21.52 3.35 -9.01
N TYR A 279 -20.45 4.13 -8.87
CA TYR A 279 -20.19 5.34 -9.64
C TYR A 279 -18.90 5.25 -10.45
N LEU A 280 -18.91 5.86 -11.63
CA LEU A 280 -17.71 6.06 -12.44
C LEU A 280 -17.05 7.38 -12.07
N CYS A 281 -15.76 7.35 -11.70
CA CYS A 281 -15.01 8.54 -11.35
C CYS A 281 -14.83 9.45 -12.58
N PRO A 282 -15.03 10.77 -12.43
CA PRO A 282 -14.68 11.71 -13.49
C PRO A 282 -13.16 11.75 -13.67
N PRO A 283 -12.68 12.19 -14.84
CA PRO A 283 -11.27 12.53 -15.02
C PRO A 283 -10.84 13.61 -14.01
N LEU A 284 -9.57 13.59 -13.58
CA LEU A 284 -9.06 14.51 -12.55
C LEU A 284 -9.24 15.98 -12.97
N GLU A 285 -9.17 16.25 -14.26
CA GLU A 285 -9.40 17.55 -14.91
C GLU A 285 -10.76 18.16 -14.55
N ALA A 286 -11.81 17.33 -14.42
CA ALA A 286 -13.13 17.82 -14.03
C ALA A 286 -13.14 18.36 -12.58
N LEU A 287 -12.30 17.79 -11.72
CA LEU A 287 -12.11 18.24 -10.33
C LEU A 287 -11.20 19.48 -10.26
N GLU A 288 -10.46 19.79 -11.32
CA GLU A 288 -9.63 21.00 -11.47
C GLU A 288 -10.44 22.22 -11.96
N GLU A 289 -11.57 22.02 -12.65
CA GLU A 289 -12.40 23.11 -13.21
C GLU A 289 -12.70 24.19 -12.13
N GLY A 290 -12.44 25.47 -12.40
CA GLY A 290 -12.70 26.55 -11.43
C GLY A 290 -11.71 26.63 -10.26
N GLY A 291 -10.62 25.86 -10.26
CA GLY A 291 -9.52 25.95 -9.30
C GLY A 291 -8.13 25.91 -9.96
N PRO A 292 -7.05 26.11 -9.17
CA PRO A 292 -5.70 25.84 -9.65
C PRO A 292 -5.51 24.34 -9.96
N PRO A 293 -4.60 24.00 -10.89
CA PRO A 293 -4.28 22.61 -11.22
C PRO A 293 -3.88 21.80 -9.98
N LEU A 294 -4.30 20.53 -9.93
CA LEU A 294 -3.97 19.63 -8.84
C LEU A 294 -2.55 19.11 -9.03
N THR A 295 -1.68 19.41 -8.06
CA THR A 295 -0.33 18.84 -8.01
C THR A 295 -0.38 17.51 -7.24
N LEU A 296 0.18 16.46 -7.83
CA LEU A 296 0.27 15.13 -7.22
C LEU A 296 1.69 14.89 -6.72
N GLY A 297 1.83 14.28 -5.54
CA GLY A 297 3.12 13.83 -5.00
C GLY A 297 3.67 12.58 -5.70
N LEU A 298 2.81 11.83 -6.39
CA LEU A 298 3.19 10.70 -7.23
C LEU A 298 3.14 11.11 -8.70
N GLU A 299 4.24 10.88 -9.42
CA GLU A 299 4.35 11.27 -10.83
C GLU A 299 3.73 10.24 -11.80
N GLY A 300 3.45 10.71 -13.02
CA GLY A 300 2.95 9.87 -14.10
C GLY A 300 1.45 9.99 -14.34
N GLU A 301 1.06 9.92 -15.61
CA GLU A 301 -0.32 10.10 -16.08
C GLU A 301 -1.32 9.14 -15.41
N HIS A 302 -0.91 7.89 -15.22
CA HIS A 302 -1.72 6.87 -14.57
C HIS A 302 -2.09 7.22 -13.10
N GLN A 303 -1.30 8.07 -12.43
CA GLN A 303 -1.61 8.53 -11.09
C GLN A 303 -2.78 9.51 -11.05
N ARG A 304 -3.12 10.19 -12.16
CA ARG A 304 -4.27 11.10 -12.22
C ARG A 304 -5.58 10.36 -11.96
N SER A 305 -5.71 9.16 -12.53
CA SER A 305 -6.85 8.27 -12.31
C SER A 305 -6.90 7.74 -10.87
N ASN A 306 -5.76 7.34 -10.30
CA ASN A 306 -5.66 6.92 -8.89
C ASN A 306 -6.02 8.05 -7.91
N ALA A 307 -5.57 9.27 -8.20
CA ALA A 307 -5.88 10.46 -7.42
C ALA A 307 -7.36 10.84 -7.50
N ALA A 308 -7.97 10.77 -8.69
CA ALA A 308 -9.40 11.01 -8.87
C ALA A 308 -10.25 10.00 -8.08
N LEU A 309 -9.88 8.71 -8.12
CA LEU A 309 -10.52 7.68 -7.30
C LEU A 309 -10.36 7.97 -5.81
N ALA A 310 -9.14 8.28 -5.35
CA ALA A 310 -8.89 8.62 -3.95
C ALA A 310 -9.70 9.85 -3.48
N LEU A 311 -9.81 10.90 -4.31
CA LEU A 311 -10.64 12.07 -4.03
C LEU A 311 -12.11 11.68 -3.84
N GLN A 312 -12.66 10.85 -4.73
CA GLN A 312 -14.06 10.42 -4.62
C GLN A 312 -14.31 9.54 -3.38
N LEU A 313 -13.40 8.59 -3.11
CA LEU A 313 -13.47 7.74 -1.92
C LEU A 313 -13.43 8.58 -0.64
N THR A 314 -12.48 9.51 -0.55
CA THR A 314 -12.31 10.35 0.66
C THR A 314 -13.44 11.36 0.82
N HIS A 315 -13.93 11.98 -0.27
CA HIS A 315 -15.11 12.85 -0.24
C HIS A 315 -16.34 12.09 0.28
N CYS A 316 -16.64 10.93 -0.30
CA CYS A 316 -17.75 10.10 0.12
C CYS A 316 -17.62 9.67 1.60
N TRP A 317 -16.41 9.28 2.02
CA TRP A 317 -16.14 8.90 3.40
C TRP A 317 -16.40 10.06 4.37
N LEU A 318 -15.84 11.24 4.07
CA LEU A 318 -16.02 12.45 4.89
C LEU A 318 -17.49 12.85 4.98
N GLN A 319 -18.23 12.77 3.85
CA GLN A 319 -19.66 13.03 3.81
C GLN A 319 -20.46 12.07 4.70
N GLN A 320 -20.22 10.76 4.59
CA GLN A 320 -20.92 9.76 5.41
C GLN A 320 -20.60 9.87 6.90
N LYS A 321 -19.42 10.39 7.24
CA LYS A 321 -18.99 10.63 8.62
C LYS A 321 -19.33 12.03 9.14
N GLY A 322 -20.07 12.83 8.38
CA GLY A 322 -20.57 14.14 8.82
C GLY A 322 -19.48 15.19 8.99
N HIS A 323 -18.34 15.05 8.31
CA HIS A 323 -17.30 16.06 8.33
C HIS A 323 -17.74 17.30 7.55
N GLN A 324 -17.31 18.46 8.04
CA GLN A 324 -17.42 19.74 7.34
C GLN A 324 -16.22 19.97 6.42
N ASP A 325 -16.27 20.99 5.55
CA ASP A 325 -15.19 21.33 4.62
C ASP A 325 -14.80 20.16 3.68
N ILE A 326 -15.80 19.58 3.03
CA ILE A 326 -15.64 18.43 2.12
C ILE A 326 -15.62 18.84 0.64
N GLY A 327 -15.73 20.13 0.35
CA GLY A 327 -15.77 20.67 -1.01
C GLY A 327 -17.20 20.92 -1.48
N GLU A 328 -17.40 21.99 -2.24
CA GLU A 328 -18.70 22.33 -2.80
C GLU A 328 -18.99 21.45 -4.03
N LEU A 329 -20.17 20.81 -4.03
CA LEU A 329 -20.65 20.05 -5.18
C LEU A 329 -20.89 20.99 -6.36
N LYS A 330 -20.35 20.63 -7.51
CA LYS A 330 -20.67 21.27 -8.79
C LYS A 330 -21.85 20.55 -9.43
N ALA A 331 -22.56 21.24 -10.32
CA ALA A 331 -23.70 20.67 -11.04
C ALA A 331 -23.31 19.32 -11.68
N SER A 332 -24.02 18.26 -11.31
CA SER A 332 -23.84 16.92 -11.88
C SER A 332 -24.20 16.94 -13.37
N ARG A 333 -23.29 16.48 -14.23
CA ARG A 333 -23.62 16.23 -15.64
C ARG A 333 -24.46 14.95 -15.72
N PRO A 334 -25.60 14.93 -16.43
CA PRO A 334 -26.46 13.76 -16.51
C PRO A 334 -25.73 12.59 -17.19
N SER A 335 -25.89 11.41 -16.62
CA SER A 335 -25.40 10.15 -17.17
C SER A 335 -26.26 9.73 -18.37
N LEU A 336 -25.66 9.13 -19.40
CA LEU A 336 -26.41 8.51 -20.49
C LEU A 336 -27.12 7.24 -20.00
N LEU A 337 -28.34 7.01 -20.48
CA LEU A 337 -29.18 5.87 -20.08
C LEU A 337 -28.48 4.54 -20.44
N GLY A 338 -28.34 3.64 -19.47
CA GLY A 338 -27.63 2.35 -19.62
C GLY A 338 -26.15 2.36 -19.23
N GLN A 339 -25.56 3.53 -18.97
CA GLN A 339 -24.19 3.66 -18.46
C GLN A 339 -24.19 3.80 -16.93
N LEU A 340 -23.04 3.48 -16.30
CA LEU A 340 -22.85 3.74 -14.88
C LEU A 340 -22.98 5.25 -14.60
N PRO A 341 -23.60 5.64 -13.48
CA PRO A 341 -23.71 7.05 -13.14
C PRO A 341 -22.31 7.65 -12.89
N LEU A 342 -22.08 8.85 -13.42
CA LEU A 342 -20.87 9.59 -13.08
C LEU A 342 -20.93 10.03 -11.63
N ALA A 343 -19.81 9.89 -10.93
CA ALA A 343 -19.67 10.41 -9.58
C ALA A 343 -19.79 11.94 -9.58
N PRO A 344 -20.40 12.54 -8.54
CA PRO A 344 -20.53 13.99 -8.46
C PRO A 344 -19.17 14.69 -8.55
N VAL A 345 -19.10 15.78 -9.31
CA VAL A 345 -17.92 16.63 -9.36
C VAL A 345 -18.01 17.60 -8.19
N PHE A 346 -16.91 17.80 -7.47
CA PHE A 346 -16.81 18.80 -6.41
C PHE A 346 -15.51 19.59 -6.56
N GLN A 347 -15.39 20.69 -5.84
CA GLN A 347 -14.13 21.43 -5.75
C GLN A 347 -13.26 20.88 -4.60
N PRO A 348 -12.08 20.28 -4.88
CA PRO A 348 -11.22 19.76 -3.83
C PRO A 348 -10.77 20.86 -2.88
N THR A 349 -10.88 20.58 -1.59
CA THR A 349 -10.54 21.50 -0.49
C THR A 349 -9.03 21.73 -0.41
N SER A 350 -8.61 22.71 0.39
CA SER A 350 -7.18 22.94 0.65
C SER A 350 -6.51 21.69 1.27
N ARG A 351 -7.20 20.97 2.16
CA ARG A 351 -6.71 19.73 2.78
C ARG A 351 -6.57 18.59 1.79
N MET A 352 -7.54 18.41 0.89
CA MET A 352 -7.43 17.42 -0.19
C MET A 352 -6.26 17.72 -1.12
N ARG A 353 -6.08 19.00 -1.49
CA ARG A 353 -4.96 19.44 -2.33
C ARG A 353 -3.60 19.22 -1.67
N HIS A 354 -3.48 19.53 -0.37
CA HIS A 354 -2.27 19.21 0.40
C HIS A 354 -2.04 17.71 0.46
N GLY A 355 -3.10 16.94 0.71
CA GLY A 355 -3.03 15.49 0.75
C GLY A 355 -2.47 14.90 -0.55
N LEU A 356 -3.02 15.30 -1.69
CA LEU A 356 -2.55 14.85 -3.01
C LEU A 356 -1.09 15.23 -3.27
N ARG A 357 -0.71 16.49 -3.00
CA ARG A 357 0.64 17.02 -3.26
C ARG A 357 1.70 16.32 -2.43
N ASP A 358 1.40 16.04 -1.16
CA ASP A 358 2.36 15.53 -0.19
C ASP A 358 2.29 13.99 -0.05
N THR A 359 1.61 13.31 -0.97
CA THR A 359 1.54 11.84 -0.96
C THR A 359 2.87 11.27 -1.43
N GLU A 360 3.45 10.40 -0.60
CA GLU A 360 4.65 9.63 -0.93
C GLU A 360 4.33 8.14 -0.96
N TRP A 361 4.86 7.44 -1.96
CA TRP A 361 4.71 6.00 -2.09
C TRP A 361 5.97 5.38 -2.69
N LEU A 362 6.78 4.75 -1.83
CA LEU A 362 8.12 4.28 -2.17
C LEU A 362 8.09 3.27 -3.32
N GLY A 363 9.05 3.38 -4.23
CA GLY A 363 9.16 2.50 -5.39
C GLY A 363 8.09 2.68 -6.46
N ARG A 364 7.33 3.79 -6.46
CA ARG A 364 6.41 4.17 -7.54
C ARG A 364 6.79 5.53 -8.11
N THR A 365 7.27 5.54 -9.35
CA THR A 365 7.69 6.76 -10.06
C THR A 365 8.56 7.67 -9.18
N GLN A 366 9.46 7.06 -8.42
CA GLN A 366 10.19 7.74 -7.36
C GLN A 366 11.54 8.22 -7.90
N VAL A 367 11.82 9.51 -7.72
CA VAL A 367 13.12 10.12 -8.07
C VAL A 367 13.92 10.38 -6.79
N LEU A 368 15.11 9.77 -6.67
CA LEU A 368 16.02 10.03 -5.55
C LEU A 368 17.33 10.62 -6.05
N ARG A 369 17.76 11.74 -5.46
CA ARG A 369 19.05 12.37 -5.77
C ARG A 369 20.05 12.09 -4.65
N ARG A 370 21.20 11.52 -5.00
CA ARG A 370 22.29 11.17 -4.08
C ARG A 370 23.62 11.61 -4.70
N GLY A 371 24.06 12.83 -4.35
CA GLY A 371 25.24 13.43 -4.96
C GLY A 371 25.09 13.52 -6.48
N PRO A 372 26.04 12.99 -7.28
CA PRO A 372 25.95 13.02 -8.74
C PRO A 372 24.92 12.03 -9.31
N LEU A 373 24.41 11.10 -8.51
CA LEU A 373 23.48 10.05 -8.97
C LEU A 373 22.03 10.50 -8.82
N THR A 374 21.24 10.26 -9.87
CA THR A 374 19.78 10.36 -9.82
C THR A 374 19.19 8.99 -10.11
N TRP A 375 18.48 8.45 -9.13
CA TRP A 375 17.79 7.16 -9.23
C TRP A 375 16.35 7.39 -9.65
N TYR A 376 15.91 6.62 -10.64
CA TYR A 376 14.53 6.56 -11.09
C TYR A 376 14.00 5.16 -10.75
N LEU A 377 13.19 5.06 -9.71
CA LEU A 377 12.76 3.78 -9.14
C LEU A 377 11.27 3.55 -9.43
N ASP A 378 10.96 2.41 -10.05
CA ASP A 378 9.58 1.95 -10.22
C ASP A 378 9.49 0.41 -10.20
N GLY A 379 8.56 -0.12 -9.42
CA GLY A 379 8.26 -1.56 -9.36
C GLY A 379 7.35 -2.07 -10.49
N ALA A 380 7.51 -1.56 -11.71
CA ALA A 380 6.76 -1.99 -12.89
C ALA A 380 7.16 -3.41 -13.29
N HIS A 381 6.16 -4.24 -13.58
CA HIS A 381 6.37 -5.69 -13.82
C HIS A 381 5.32 -6.33 -14.74
N THR A 382 4.55 -5.51 -15.43
CA THR A 382 3.59 -5.93 -16.47
C THR A 382 3.79 -5.05 -17.69
N THR A 383 3.35 -5.50 -18.87
CA THR A 383 3.41 -4.70 -20.10
C THR A 383 2.85 -3.29 -19.90
N SER A 384 1.67 -3.18 -19.29
CA SER A 384 1.01 -1.89 -19.04
C SER A 384 1.77 -1.01 -18.02
N SER A 385 2.31 -1.58 -16.95
CA SER A 385 3.08 -0.81 -15.96
C SER A 385 4.45 -0.39 -16.50
N MET A 386 5.10 -1.24 -17.30
CA MET A 386 6.35 -0.90 -17.99
C MET A 386 6.15 0.24 -18.98
N GLN A 387 5.09 0.22 -19.78
CA GLN A 387 4.76 1.34 -20.67
C GLN A 387 4.53 2.66 -19.90
N ALA A 388 3.82 2.60 -18.77
CA ALA A 388 3.61 3.76 -17.91
C ALA A 388 4.94 4.27 -17.31
N CYS A 389 5.81 3.37 -16.86
CA CYS A 389 7.14 3.69 -16.35
C CYS A 389 8.02 4.34 -17.43
N VAL A 390 8.05 3.80 -18.65
CA VAL A 390 8.78 4.37 -19.80
C VAL A 390 8.30 5.78 -20.11
N ARG A 391 6.98 6.00 -20.15
CA ARG A 391 6.41 7.34 -20.38
C ARG A 391 6.83 8.31 -19.29
N TRP A 392 6.70 7.91 -18.02
CA TRP A 392 7.13 8.71 -16.87
C TRP A 392 8.63 9.04 -16.94
N PHE A 393 9.50 8.04 -17.08
CA PHE A 393 10.94 8.22 -17.12
C PHE A 393 11.36 9.20 -18.23
N ARG A 394 10.81 9.02 -19.45
CA ARG A 394 11.08 9.94 -20.56
C ARG A 394 10.63 11.37 -20.21
N GLN A 395 9.44 11.56 -19.64
CA GLN A 395 8.97 12.89 -19.23
C GLN A 395 9.87 13.50 -18.14
N ALA A 396 10.29 12.70 -17.16
CA ALA A 396 11.17 13.15 -16.08
C ALA A 396 12.54 13.60 -16.61
N LEU A 397 13.08 12.92 -17.63
CA LEU A 397 14.31 13.34 -18.31
C LEU A 397 14.16 14.67 -19.06
N HIS A 398 13.01 14.93 -19.68
CA HIS A 398 12.77 16.20 -20.39
C HIS A 398 12.62 17.40 -19.45
N ARG A 399 12.08 17.18 -18.24
CA ARG A 399 11.90 18.23 -17.22
C ARG A 399 13.19 18.58 -16.47
N ARG A 400 14.23 17.75 -16.60
CA ARG A 400 15.50 17.96 -15.92
C ARG A 400 16.32 19.02 -16.66
N GLU A 401 16.84 20.00 -15.93
CA GLU A 401 17.89 20.88 -16.45
C GLU A 401 19.14 20.05 -16.74
N ARG A 402 19.59 20.08 -18.00
CA ARG A 402 20.83 19.39 -18.38
C ARG A 402 22.00 20.09 -17.69
N PRO A 403 22.98 19.33 -17.15
CA PRO A 403 24.20 19.92 -16.63
C PRO A 403 24.84 20.82 -17.69
N SER A 404 25.29 22.01 -17.28
CA SER A 404 26.02 22.95 -18.16
C SER A 404 27.39 22.41 -18.61
N SER A 405 27.91 21.36 -17.95
CA SER A 405 29.14 20.66 -18.32
C SER A 405 29.12 19.20 -17.84
N GLY A 406 29.62 18.27 -18.66
CA GLY A 406 29.81 16.86 -18.32
C GLY A 406 28.99 15.89 -19.20
N SER A 407 29.48 14.65 -19.35
CA SER A 407 28.75 13.57 -20.01
C SER A 407 27.76 12.91 -19.04
N GLU A 408 26.49 12.81 -19.43
CA GLU A 408 25.49 12.03 -18.68
C GLU A 408 25.56 10.57 -19.14
N VAL A 409 25.62 9.63 -18.19
CA VAL A 409 25.55 8.19 -18.45
C VAL A 409 24.28 7.66 -17.80
N ARG A 410 23.49 6.91 -18.56
CA ARG A 410 22.23 6.30 -18.14
C ARG A 410 22.43 4.80 -18.02
N VAL A 411 22.22 4.29 -16.82
CA VAL A 411 22.33 2.86 -16.52
C VAL A 411 20.95 2.33 -16.18
N LEU A 412 20.51 1.30 -16.90
CA LEU A 412 19.34 0.51 -16.53
C LEU A 412 19.77 -0.52 -15.48
N LEU A 413 19.13 -0.51 -14.32
CA LEU A 413 19.15 -1.64 -13.40
C LEU A 413 17.83 -2.37 -13.53
N PHE A 414 17.86 -3.63 -13.96
CA PHE A 414 16.66 -4.41 -14.21
C PHE A 414 16.70 -5.75 -13.47
N ASN A 415 15.58 -6.09 -12.86
CA ASN A 415 15.34 -7.38 -12.23
C ASN A 415 13.87 -7.76 -12.48
N SER A 416 13.65 -9.04 -12.78
CA SER A 416 12.34 -9.64 -12.99
C SER A 416 12.32 -11.00 -12.32
N THR A 417 11.17 -11.37 -11.76
CA THR A 417 11.00 -12.58 -10.93
C THR A 417 9.82 -13.39 -11.45
N GLY A 418 9.86 -14.72 -11.33
CA GLY A 418 8.79 -15.61 -11.75
C GLY A 418 8.74 -15.81 -13.27
N ASP A 419 7.66 -16.46 -13.73
CA ASP A 419 7.46 -16.87 -15.14
C ASP A 419 7.11 -15.71 -16.10
N ARG A 420 7.63 -14.51 -15.87
CA ARG A 420 7.35 -13.33 -16.70
C ARG A 420 8.22 -13.33 -17.95
N ASP A 421 7.64 -12.89 -19.07
CA ASP A 421 8.38 -12.66 -20.31
C ASP A 421 9.26 -11.40 -20.18
N SER A 422 10.43 -11.58 -19.58
CA SER A 422 11.41 -10.52 -19.33
C SER A 422 11.90 -9.90 -20.65
N ALA A 423 11.98 -10.67 -21.73
CA ALA A 423 12.39 -10.16 -23.05
C ALA A 423 11.34 -9.17 -23.60
N ALA A 424 10.05 -9.51 -23.50
CA ALA A 424 8.98 -8.60 -23.89
C ALA A 424 8.97 -7.32 -23.05
N LEU A 425 9.23 -7.41 -21.73
CA LEU A 425 9.31 -6.23 -20.87
C LEU A 425 10.51 -5.33 -21.21
N LEU A 426 11.69 -5.92 -21.46
CA LEU A 426 12.90 -5.19 -21.85
C LEU A 426 12.75 -4.48 -23.20
N LYS A 427 12.04 -5.08 -24.15
CA LYS A 427 11.75 -4.45 -25.45
C LYS A 427 11.04 -3.11 -25.31
N LEU A 428 10.20 -2.94 -24.28
CA LEU A 428 9.51 -1.68 -24.01
C LEU A 428 10.45 -0.57 -23.54
N LEU A 429 11.61 -0.92 -22.96
CA LEU A 429 12.61 0.03 -22.46
C LEU A 429 13.58 0.52 -23.55
N GLN A 430 13.59 -0.10 -24.74
CA GLN A 430 14.48 0.29 -25.85
C GLN A 430 14.39 1.79 -26.20
N PRO A 431 13.22 2.45 -26.22
CA PRO A 431 13.13 3.89 -26.48
C PRO A 431 13.82 4.76 -25.43
N CYS A 432 14.14 4.25 -24.23
CA CYS A 432 14.79 5.03 -23.18
C CYS A 432 16.28 5.30 -23.44
N GLN A 433 16.91 4.57 -24.38
CA GLN A 433 18.31 4.77 -24.79
C GLN A 433 19.27 4.79 -23.58
N PHE A 434 19.31 3.69 -22.83
CA PHE A 434 20.31 3.49 -21.78
C PHE A 434 21.68 3.17 -22.39
N ASP A 435 22.74 3.72 -21.82
CA ASP A 435 24.13 3.47 -22.23
C ASP A 435 24.62 2.11 -21.75
N TYR A 436 24.16 1.69 -20.56
CA TYR A 436 24.48 0.41 -19.96
C TYR A 436 23.21 -0.24 -19.38
N ALA A 437 23.20 -1.57 -19.35
CA ALA A 437 22.19 -2.35 -18.63
C ALA A 437 22.89 -3.31 -17.67
N VAL A 438 22.42 -3.32 -16.42
CA VAL A 438 22.86 -4.22 -15.36
C VAL A 438 21.66 -5.07 -14.96
N PHE A 439 21.83 -6.38 -15.04
CA PHE A 439 20.81 -7.37 -14.65
C PHE A 439 21.21 -7.94 -13.30
N CYS A 440 20.35 -7.80 -12.30
CA CYS A 440 20.64 -8.21 -10.93
C CYS A 440 19.75 -9.39 -10.51
N PRO A 441 20.28 -10.41 -9.81
CA PRO A 441 19.46 -11.45 -9.21
C PRO A 441 18.68 -10.90 -8.00
N ASN A 442 17.70 -11.67 -7.51
CA ASN A 442 17.02 -11.42 -6.23
C ASN A 442 17.87 -11.74 -5.00
N LEU A 443 19.15 -12.06 -5.19
CA LEU A 443 20.09 -12.45 -4.14
C LEU A 443 20.82 -11.21 -3.64
N THR A 444 20.42 -10.75 -2.47
CA THR A 444 21.17 -9.79 -1.65
C THR A 444 22.30 -10.56 -0.95
N GLU A 445 23.50 -10.59 -1.52
CA GLU A 445 24.68 -11.28 -0.91
C GLU A 445 25.14 -10.70 0.45
N MET A 446 24.44 -9.70 1.01
CA MET A 446 24.66 -9.24 2.37
C MET A 446 23.90 -10.13 3.37
N SER A 447 24.45 -11.33 3.60
CA SER A 447 24.18 -12.09 4.83
C SER A 447 24.78 -11.38 6.05
N SER A 448 24.35 -10.15 6.34
CA SER A 448 24.35 -9.71 7.73
C SER A 448 23.24 -10.52 8.41
N ALA A 449 23.52 -11.17 9.53
CA ALA A 449 22.58 -11.98 10.31
C ALA A 449 21.30 -11.24 10.79
N ASP A 450 21.10 -9.99 10.37
CA ASP A 450 20.18 -9.01 10.95
C ASP A 450 18.93 -8.67 10.12
N ASN A 451 18.86 -8.98 8.82
CA ASN A 451 17.69 -8.64 7.99
C ASN A 451 16.71 -9.81 7.84
N ALA A 452 15.96 -10.10 8.91
CA ALA A 452 14.88 -11.09 8.89
C ALA A 452 13.71 -10.72 7.95
N ASP A 453 13.57 -9.44 7.58
CA ASP A 453 12.51 -8.93 6.70
C ASP A 453 12.51 -9.54 5.29
N GLU A 454 13.61 -10.18 4.89
CA GLU A 454 13.79 -10.83 3.59
C GLU A 454 13.24 -12.29 3.59
N GLY A 455 11.94 -12.44 3.81
CA GLY A 455 11.28 -13.75 3.75
C GLY A 455 11.07 -14.25 2.32
N SER A 456 11.86 -15.23 1.87
CA SER A 456 11.67 -16.25 0.81
C SER A 456 10.85 -15.97 -0.48
N ALA A 457 10.58 -14.72 -0.85
CA ALA A 457 10.34 -14.39 -2.26
C ALA A 457 11.62 -14.60 -3.11
N SER A 458 12.78 -14.77 -2.45
CA SER A 458 14.11 -14.97 -3.04
C SER A 458 14.59 -16.43 -3.11
N ARG A 459 13.80 -17.42 -2.64
CA ARG A 459 14.23 -18.85 -2.63
C ARG A 459 13.48 -19.76 -3.59
N ALA A 460 12.61 -19.22 -4.43
CA ALA A 460 12.00 -19.96 -5.52
C ALA A 460 12.59 -19.47 -6.85
N GLU A 461 13.74 -20.03 -7.23
CA GLU A 461 14.12 -20.28 -8.63
C GLU A 461 15.47 -21.01 -8.62
N GLY A 462 15.40 -22.31 -8.86
CA GLY A 462 16.55 -23.08 -9.28
C GLY A 462 16.96 -22.62 -10.67
N CYS A 463 18.24 -22.29 -10.78
CA CYS A 463 19.09 -22.31 -11.98
C CYS A 463 18.37 -22.65 -13.31
N ALA A 464 18.26 -21.67 -14.19
CA ALA A 464 18.34 -21.90 -15.63
C ALA A 464 19.22 -20.79 -16.22
N GLN A 465 20.29 -21.22 -16.89
CA GLN A 465 21.29 -20.41 -17.59
C GLN A 465 20.68 -19.59 -18.73
#